data_AF-A0A2V7Z4R9-F1
#
_entry.id   AF-A0A2V7Z4R9-F1
#
_cell.length_a   1.000
_cell.length_b   1.000
_cell.length_c   1.000
_cell.angle_alpha   90.00
_cell.angle_beta   90.00
_cell.angle_gamma   90.00
#
_symmetry.space_group_name_H-M   'P 1'
#
loop_
_entity.id
_entity.type
_entity.pdbx_description
1 polymer ?
#
loop_
_entity_poly.entity_id
_entity_poly.type
_entity_poly.pdbx_seq_one_letter_code
_entity_poly.pdbx_strand_id
1 'polypeptide(L)'
;MTRHTLTRLQRATGLAAALFLTGALAAGAANGVRVPNGGNPEGAVKCAAGNPNTARFSQNCGALVTLTAGDATPAYVQDNSPSADGAYRARFYLNPRLLQISGSGFDVFAAYDGTDPTPPANAGNAVFRVTIQQSGAQKQLTAFVRLNSGNESQISAPVNIANGWRSVEVDWAKGAGNGHLNLWVDGKAQTTGLTALTNDTETINYVRWGAVSGLDGNASGSFRLDDFASQRSSYIGPALPFSDADTTSPFFPFIQGIYAAEVIPDCGVGSFCPNGAITRKEMAQFLLLAKNGASYTPPPCTTATFSDVPCSNPYAAWIYEIAREGITSGCAAGVFCPDGTVTRSQMSVFLMVARGFPAAPCPPSSFADVPTSSPFCGWINQVAAKGITAGCGGGNFCPESLVLRGQMSVFLATTFGIPTHAVGP
;
A
#
# COMPACT_ATOMS: atom_id res chain seq x y z
N MET A 1 -43.33 -8.71 7.63
CA MET A 1 -43.32 -8.15 8.99
C MET A 1 -43.24 -9.29 9.97
N THR A 2 -42.07 -9.53 10.56
CA THR A 2 -41.98 -10.37 11.76
C THR A 2 -40.79 -9.88 12.58
N ARG A 3 -41.12 -9.32 13.76
CA ARG A 3 -40.18 -8.91 14.80
C ARG A 3 -39.62 -10.15 15.50
N HIS A 4 -38.35 -10.12 15.88
CA HIS A 4 -37.88 -10.82 17.06
C HIS A 4 -37.13 -9.86 17.99
N THR A 5 -37.62 -9.82 19.22
CA THR A 5 -37.13 -9.05 20.37
C THR A 5 -36.40 -10.02 21.28
N LEU A 6 -35.27 -9.63 21.88
CA LEU A 6 -34.77 -10.26 23.10
C LEU A 6 -34.32 -9.21 24.12
N THR A 7 -34.74 -9.47 25.36
CA THR A 7 -34.71 -8.61 26.55
C THR A 7 -33.89 -9.26 27.68
N ARG A 8 -33.30 -8.39 28.51
CA ARG A 8 -32.89 -8.51 29.93
C ARG A 8 -31.58 -9.25 30.31
N LEU A 9 -30.77 -8.50 31.07
CA LEU A 9 -29.83 -9.00 32.09
C LEU A 9 -30.18 -8.30 33.41
N GLN A 10 -30.46 -9.08 34.47
CA GLN A 10 -30.63 -8.62 35.84
C GLN A 10 -29.31 -8.75 36.63
N ARG A 11 -29.13 -7.85 37.60
CA ARG A 11 -28.01 -7.73 38.54
C ARG A 11 -27.90 -8.92 39.50
N ALA A 12 -26.66 -9.20 39.94
CA ALA A 12 -26.37 -9.66 41.30
C ALA A 12 -25.02 -9.07 41.78
N THR A 13 -25.04 -8.59 43.01
CA THR A 13 -23.98 -7.94 43.80
C THR A 13 -23.19 -8.95 44.64
N GLY A 14 -21.92 -8.68 44.98
CA GLY A 14 -21.35 -9.11 46.26
C GLY A 14 -19.86 -9.49 46.35
N LEU A 15 -19.15 -8.70 47.17
CA LEU A 15 -18.01 -9.02 48.05
C LEU A 15 -16.57 -9.20 47.50
N ALA A 16 -15.65 -8.54 48.23
CA ALA A 16 -14.20 -8.55 48.10
C ALA A 16 -13.55 -9.59 49.05
N ALA A 17 -12.41 -10.15 48.64
CA ALA A 17 -11.37 -10.67 49.52
C ALA A 17 -10.01 -10.63 48.78
N ALA A 18 -8.96 -10.21 49.49
CA ALA A 18 -7.57 -10.19 49.02
C ALA A 18 -6.76 -11.30 49.72
N LEU A 19 -5.95 -12.08 48.99
CA LEU A 19 -4.67 -12.63 49.48
C LEU A 19 -3.77 -13.25 48.38
N PHE A 20 -2.52 -12.79 48.40
CA PHE A 20 -1.20 -13.23 47.87
C PHE A 20 -0.94 -14.46 46.96
N LEU A 21 -0.08 -14.17 45.97
CA LEU A 21 1.01 -14.93 45.31
C LEU A 21 0.79 -16.41 44.90
N THR A 22 0.86 -16.66 43.59
CA THR A 22 1.90 -17.48 42.93
C THR A 22 1.74 -17.39 41.41
N GLY A 23 2.86 -17.27 40.70
CA GLY A 23 2.87 -17.12 39.25
C GLY A 23 2.37 -18.38 38.54
N ALA A 24 1.53 -18.17 37.54
CA ALA A 24 1.33 -19.09 36.44
C ALA A 24 1.07 -18.25 35.18
N LEU A 25 2.05 -18.23 34.28
CA LEU A 25 1.86 -17.86 32.87
C LEU A 25 0.81 -18.81 32.29
N ALA A 26 -0.39 -18.32 32.06
CA ALA A 26 -1.43 -19.04 31.34
C ALA A 26 -1.67 -18.36 29.98
N ALA A 27 -1.15 -19.04 28.96
CA ALA A 27 -1.52 -19.10 27.54
C ALA A 27 -2.54 -18.08 26.98
N GLY A 28 -2.06 -17.31 26.00
CA GLY A 28 -2.67 -17.09 24.68
C GLY A 28 -4.15 -16.72 24.60
N ALA A 29 -4.47 -15.44 24.80
CA ALA A 29 -5.72 -14.87 24.32
C ALA A 29 -5.58 -14.49 22.84
N ALA A 30 -6.42 -15.07 21.99
CA ALA A 30 -6.51 -14.74 20.57
C ALA A 30 -6.83 -13.24 20.39
N ASN A 31 -5.93 -12.50 19.73
CA ASN A 31 -6.18 -11.12 19.28
C ASN A 31 -7.08 -11.14 18.03
N GLY A 32 -8.33 -11.57 18.19
CA GLY A 32 -9.33 -11.54 17.13
C GLY A 32 -9.97 -10.16 17.02
N VAL A 33 -9.63 -9.41 15.96
CA VAL A 33 -10.37 -8.18 15.60
C VAL A 33 -11.66 -8.61 14.89
N ARG A 34 -12.82 -8.40 15.53
CA ARG A 34 -14.13 -8.51 14.87
C ARG A 34 -14.43 -7.20 14.13
N VAL A 35 -14.71 -7.25 12.83
CA VAL A 35 -15.40 -6.16 12.12
C VAL A 35 -16.88 -6.52 12.07
N PRO A 36 -17.78 -5.75 12.71
CA PRO A 36 -19.21 -6.01 12.63
C PRO A 36 -19.72 -5.88 11.20
N ASN A 37 -20.66 -6.77 10.88
CA ASN A 37 -21.25 -6.94 9.57
C ASN A 37 -22.12 -5.74 9.14
N GLY A 38 -22.04 -5.41 7.85
CA GLY A 38 -23.08 -4.75 7.03
C GLY A 38 -23.96 -3.66 7.65
N GLY A 39 -23.66 -2.42 7.30
CA GLY A 39 -24.61 -1.32 7.39
C GLY A 39 -24.00 -0.03 6.87
N ASN A 40 -24.15 0.26 5.58
CA ASN A 40 -24.18 1.64 5.13
C ASN A 40 -25.49 1.90 4.42
N PRO A 41 -26.43 2.61 5.07
CA PRO A 41 -27.14 3.69 4.44
C PRO A 41 -26.49 5.00 4.92
N GLU A 42 -25.93 5.77 4.01
CA GLU A 42 -25.59 7.19 4.17
C GLU A 42 -25.20 7.65 5.60
N GLY A 43 -23.91 7.59 5.91
CA GLY A 43 -23.31 8.45 6.95
C GLY A 43 -23.02 7.76 8.30
N ALA A 44 -21.72 7.74 8.61
CA ALA A 44 -21.09 7.40 9.90
C ALA A 44 -20.97 5.90 10.28
N VAL A 45 -19.77 5.33 10.13
CA VAL A 45 -19.39 4.01 10.68
C VAL A 45 -18.39 4.18 11.83
N LYS A 46 -18.67 3.58 12.99
CA LYS A 46 -17.86 3.64 14.22
C LYS A 46 -17.03 2.36 14.41
N CYS A 47 -15.70 2.50 14.44
CA CYS A 47 -14.74 1.48 14.90
C CYS A 47 -14.52 1.59 16.43
N ALA A 48 -14.37 0.47 17.15
CA ALA A 48 -13.93 0.44 18.56
C ALA A 48 -13.18 -0.88 18.85
N ALA A 49 -12.28 -1.03 19.83
CA ALA A 49 -11.63 -0.07 20.73
C ALA A 49 -10.14 -0.43 20.83
N GLY A 50 -9.31 0.32 20.11
CA GLY A 50 -7.85 0.19 20.08
C GLY A 50 -7.20 0.98 18.93
N ASN A 51 -7.96 1.93 18.38
CA ASN A 51 -7.73 2.64 17.13
C ASN A 51 -6.56 3.64 17.25
N PRO A 52 -5.60 3.65 16.32
CA PRO A 52 -5.12 4.92 15.82
C PRO A 52 -5.24 4.99 14.31
N ASN A 53 -6.35 5.57 13.86
CA ASN A 53 -6.49 6.19 12.55
C ASN A 53 -5.93 7.61 12.63
N THR A 54 -5.13 8.01 11.65
CA THR A 54 -4.93 9.43 11.34
C THR A 54 -5.19 9.83 9.89
N ALA A 55 -5.29 8.88 8.92
CA ALA A 55 -6.01 8.90 7.61
C ALA A 55 -5.24 8.21 6.45
N ARG A 56 -5.82 7.54 5.41
CA ARG A 56 -7.22 7.17 5.06
C ARG A 56 -7.37 6.27 3.80
N PHE A 57 -8.47 5.50 3.75
CA PHE A 57 -9.55 5.51 2.72
C PHE A 57 -10.92 5.91 3.34
N SER A 58 -10.91 7.09 3.94
CA SER A 58 -11.99 8.01 4.34
C SER A 58 -13.23 7.62 5.15
N GLN A 59 -13.39 6.40 5.67
CA GLN A 59 -14.32 6.13 6.79
C GLN A 59 -14.32 4.69 7.33
N ASN A 60 -13.54 3.78 6.75
CA ASN A 60 -13.57 2.36 7.07
C ASN A 60 -12.42 1.94 7.99
N CYS A 61 -12.61 0.83 8.72
CA CYS A 61 -11.63 0.31 9.67
C CYS A 61 -10.55 -0.48 8.89
N GLY A 62 -9.29 -0.05 8.95
CA GLY A 62 -8.14 -0.86 8.53
C GLY A 62 -7.72 -1.89 9.59
N ALA A 63 -6.87 -2.84 9.21
CA ALA A 63 -6.29 -3.82 10.12
C ALA A 63 -4.75 -3.81 10.03
N LEU A 64 -4.09 -3.86 11.19
CA LEU A 64 -2.66 -4.15 11.31
C LEU A 64 -2.54 -5.59 11.84
N VAL A 65 -1.93 -6.46 11.05
CA VAL A 65 -1.65 -7.84 11.44
C VAL A 65 -0.19 -7.94 11.83
N THR A 66 0.09 -8.39 13.04
CA THR A 66 1.45 -8.62 13.57
C THR A 66 1.67 -10.12 13.72
N LEU A 67 2.75 -10.62 13.12
CA LEU A 67 3.13 -12.03 13.14
C LEU A 67 4.45 -12.19 13.89
N THR A 68 4.52 -13.23 14.73
CA THR A 68 5.72 -13.57 15.51
C THR A 68 6.32 -14.86 14.95
N ALA A 69 7.63 -14.87 14.72
CA ALA A 69 8.31 -16.10 14.29
C ALA A 69 8.11 -17.21 15.33
N GLY A 70 7.81 -18.42 14.85
CA GLY A 70 7.44 -19.57 15.67
C GLY A 70 5.95 -19.64 16.07
N ASP A 71 5.15 -18.60 15.79
CA ASP A 71 3.71 -18.58 16.04
C ASP A 71 2.93 -18.87 14.74
N ALA A 72 2.18 -19.97 14.74
CA ALA A 72 1.33 -20.38 13.63
C ALA A 72 -0.15 -19.99 13.83
N THR A 73 -0.45 -19.18 14.85
CA THR A 73 -1.83 -18.79 15.18
C THR A 73 -2.39 -17.84 14.11
N PRO A 74 -3.56 -18.16 13.52
CA PRO A 74 -4.25 -17.26 12.59
C PRO A 74 -4.60 -15.90 13.21
N ALA A 75 -4.53 -14.84 12.41
CA ALA A 75 -4.85 -13.48 12.81
C ALA A 75 -5.62 -12.78 11.69
N TYR A 76 -6.95 -12.79 11.77
CA TYR A 76 -7.83 -12.34 10.69
C TYR A 76 -9.09 -11.64 11.20
N VAL A 77 -9.72 -10.94 10.26
CA VAL A 77 -11.09 -10.43 10.35
C VAL A 77 -12.01 -11.34 9.53
N GLN A 78 -13.29 -11.41 9.91
CA GLN A 78 -14.30 -12.23 9.24
C GLN A 78 -15.53 -11.38 8.85
N ASP A 79 -16.06 -11.64 7.65
CA ASP A 79 -17.34 -11.12 7.16
C ASP A 79 -18.32 -12.29 6.97
N ASN A 80 -19.47 -12.19 7.65
CA ASN A 80 -20.52 -13.22 7.70
C ASN A 80 -21.76 -12.81 6.91
N SER A 81 -21.68 -11.74 6.11
CA SER A 81 -22.78 -11.34 5.22
C SER A 81 -23.11 -12.35 4.13
N PRO A 82 -22.16 -13.15 3.59
CA PRO A 82 -22.51 -14.16 2.60
C PRO A 82 -23.49 -15.19 3.17
N SER A 83 -24.44 -15.64 2.38
CA SER A 83 -25.35 -16.69 2.79
C SER A 83 -25.75 -17.53 1.59
N ALA A 84 -25.05 -18.65 1.42
CA ALA A 84 -25.14 -19.53 0.26
C ALA A 84 -24.94 -18.80 -1.09
N ASP A 85 -24.02 -17.84 -1.13
CA ASP A 85 -23.80 -17.00 -2.30
C ASP A 85 -23.18 -17.81 -3.44
N GLY A 86 -23.77 -17.68 -4.65
CA GLY A 86 -23.25 -18.30 -5.88
C GLY A 86 -22.24 -17.44 -6.65
N ALA A 87 -22.01 -16.20 -6.20
CA ALA A 87 -20.97 -15.33 -6.70
C ALA A 87 -20.48 -14.47 -5.55
N TYR A 88 -19.21 -14.08 -5.56
CA TYR A 88 -18.64 -13.18 -4.56
C TYR A 88 -17.49 -12.40 -5.15
N ARG A 89 -17.55 -11.09 -5.00
CA ARG A 89 -16.48 -10.19 -5.40
C ARG A 89 -16.08 -9.33 -4.22
N ALA A 90 -14.79 -9.23 -3.97
CA ALA A 90 -14.26 -8.39 -2.91
C ALA A 90 -12.96 -7.71 -3.33
N ARG A 91 -12.77 -6.50 -2.82
CA ARG A 91 -11.58 -5.69 -3.00
C ARG A 91 -11.08 -5.25 -1.63
N PHE A 92 -9.77 -5.30 -1.44
CA PHE A 92 -9.09 -4.76 -0.27
C PHE A 92 -7.73 -4.21 -0.68
N TYR A 93 -7.16 -3.35 0.15
CA TYR A 93 -5.78 -2.91 0.01
C TYR A 93 -4.89 -3.72 0.94
N LEU A 94 -3.73 -4.13 0.44
CA LEU A 94 -2.70 -4.84 1.18
C LEU A 94 -1.40 -4.04 1.13
N ASN A 95 -0.76 -3.85 2.28
CA ASN A 95 0.59 -3.33 2.38
C ASN A 95 1.48 -4.32 3.13
N PRO A 96 2.31 -5.10 2.40
CA PRO A 96 3.14 -6.15 2.97
C PRO A 96 4.53 -5.66 3.38
N ARG A 97 4.76 -4.34 3.48
CA ARG A 97 6.11 -3.74 3.61
C ARG A 97 6.96 -4.34 4.72
N LEU A 98 6.38 -4.58 5.90
CA LEU A 98 7.11 -5.10 7.07
C LEU A 98 6.90 -6.61 7.25
N LEU A 99 6.28 -7.29 6.30
CA LEU A 99 6.01 -8.72 6.35
C LEU A 99 7.22 -9.47 5.82
N GLN A 100 7.70 -10.44 6.58
CA GLN A 100 8.74 -11.37 6.17
C GLN A 100 8.14 -12.78 6.14
N ILE A 101 8.43 -13.54 5.09
CA ILE A 101 7.98 -14.92 4.91
C ILE A 101 9.20 -15.72 4.44
N SER A 102 9.62 -16.72 5.20
CA SER A 102 10.70 -17.63 4.81
C SER A 102 10.24 -19.08 4.59
N GLY A 103 8.93 -19.31 4.64
CA GLY A 103 8.30 -20.63 4.49
C GLY A 103 7.23 -20.67 3.40
N SER A 104 6.18 -21.48 3.60
CA SER A 104 5.16 -21.77 2.57
C SER A 104 4.21 -20.62 2.24
N GLY A 105 4.31 -19.48 2.93
CA GLY A 105 3.32 -18.42 2.87
C GLY A 105 2.04 -18.79 3.61
N PHE A 106 0.99 -18.00 3.42
CA PHE A 106 -0.30 -18.19 4.07
C PHE A 106 -1.43 -17.57 3.25
N ASP A 107 -2.67 -17.97 3.53
CA ASP A 107 -3.86 -17.38 2.94
C ASP A 107 -4.07 -15.97 3.50
N VAL A 108 -3.99 -14.96 2.64
CA VAL A 108 -4.29 -13.56 3.02
C VAL A 108 -5.79 -13.25 2.93
N PHE A 109 -6.51 -14.01 2.11
CA PHE A 109 -7.95 -13.94 1.94
C PHE A 109 -8.51 -15.34 1.64
N ALA A 110 -9.63 -15.72 2.24
CA ALA A 110 -10.33 -16.96 1.87
C ALA A 110 -11.84 -16.86 2.07
N ALA A 111 -12.59 -17.53 1.19
CA ALA A 111 -14.04 -17.69 1.25
C ALA A 111 -14.40 -19.15 1.53
N TYR A 112 -15.38 -19.40 2.40
CA TYR A 112 -15.70 -20.74 2.89
C TYR A 112 -17.16 -21.13 2.67
N ASP A 113 -17.40 -22.44 2.53
CA ASP A 113 -18.73 -23.06 2.38
C ASP A 113 -19.40 -23.44 3.71
N GLY A 114 -18.70 -23.35 4.84
CA GLY A 114 -19.21 -23.75 6.14
C GLY A 114 -20.06 -22.68 6.81
N THR A 115 -20.77 -23.06 7.89
CA THR A 115 -21.47 -22.09 8.74
C THR A 115 -20.47 -21.26 9.55
N ASP A 116 -20.78 -20.00 9.83
CA ASP A 116 -19.99 -19.12 10.71
C ASP A 116 -19.49 -19.82 11.99
N PRO A 117 -18.18 -20.12 12.10
CA PRO A 117 -17.62 -20.75 13.30
C PRO A 117 -17.21 -19.69 14.33
N THR A 118 -17.19 -20.06 15.60
CA THR A 118 -16.49 -19.25 16.62
C THR A 118 -15.00 -19.19 16.29
N PRO A 119 -14.41 -18.01 16.01
CA PRO A 119 -12.97 -17.89 15.75
C PRO A 119 -12.13 -18.42 16.92
N PRO A 120 -10.98 -19.07 16.70
CA PRO A 120 -10.22 -19.13 15.45
C PRO A 120 -10.52 -20.34 14.54
N ALA A 121 -11.48 -21.21 14.91
CA ALA A 121 -11.76 -22.43 14.16
C ALA A 121 -12.26 -22.13 12.73
N ASN A 122 -11.94 -23.02 11.79
CA ASN A 122 -12.54 -23.02 10.46
C ASN A 122 -13.75 -23.95 10.47
N ALA A 123 -14.83 -23.58 9.77
CA ALA A 123 -15.91 -24.49 9.45
C ALA A 123 -16.04 -24.58 7.94
N GLY A 124 -16.20 -25.80 7.44
CA GLY A 124 -16.20 -26.05 6.01
C GLY A 124 -14.80 -25.90 5.39
N ASN A 125 -14.81 -25.78 4.07
CA ASN A 125 -13.64 -25.81 3.21
C ASN A 125 -13.54 -24.51 2.42
N ALA A 126 -12.32 -24.14 2.02
CA ALA A 126 -12.12 -22.98 1.17
C ALA A 126 -12.72 -23.22 -0.22
N VAL A 127 -13.64 -22.35 -0.64
CA VAL A 127 -14.21 -22.31 -1.99
C VAL A 127 -13.22 -21.63 -2.94
N PHE A 128 -12.64 -20.52 -2.48
CA PHE A 128 -11.51 -19.88 -3.13
C PHE A 128 -10.66 -19.15 -2.10
N ARG A 129 -9.38 -18.94 -2.42
CA ARG A 129 -8.41 -18.28 -1.52
C ARG A 129 -7.33 -17.56 -2.31
N VAL A 130 -6.75 -16.54 -1.68
CA VAL A 130 -5.56 -15.83 -2.16
C VAL A 130 -4.45 -16.05 -1.15
N THR A 131 -3.35 -16.62 -1.59
CA THR A 131 -2.14 -16.81 -0.78
C THR A 131 -1.17 -15.66 -1.00
N ILE A 132 -0.42 -15.30 0.05
CA ILE A 132 0.80 -14.51 -0.07
C ILE A 132 2.02 -15.37 0.25
N GLN A 133 3.02 -15.31 -0.62
CA GLN A 133 4.32 -15.97 -0.47
C GLN A 133 5.45 -14.97 -0.69
N GLN A 134 6.68 -15.36 -0.36
CA GLN A 134 7.87 -14.57 -0.65
C GLN A 134 8.84 -15.39 -1.49
N SER A 135 9.29 -14.82 -2.61
CA SER A 135 10.31 -15.38 -3.48
C SER A 135 11.43 -14.34 -3.64
N GLY A 136 12.57 -14.61 -3.03
CA GLY A 136 13.65 -13.62 -2.88
C GLY A 136 13.16 -12.35 -2.17
N ALA A 137 13.31 -11.20 -2.83
CA ALA A 137 12.86 -9.91 -2.30
C ALA A 137 11.39 -9.57 -2.62
N GLN A 138 10.72 -10.37 -3.46
CA GLN A 138 9.35 -10.07 -3.92
C GLN A 138 8.32 -10.83 -3.10
N LYS A 139 7.19 -10.17 -2.84
CA LYS A 139 5.98 -10.84 -2.38
C LYS A 139 5.15 -11.26 -3.58
N GLN A 140 4.50 -12.40 -3.50
CA GLN A 140 3.74 -12.98 -4.60
C GLN A 140 2.34 -13.37 -4.13
N LEU A 141 1.34 -13.03 -4.93
CA LEU A 141 -0.05 -13.45 -4.73
C LEU A 141 -0.43 -14.57 -5.69
N THR A 142 -1.11 -15.59 -5.19
CA THR A 142 -1.66 -16.68 -6.01
C THR A 142 -3.09 -16.91 -5.59
N ALA A 143 -4.01 -17.02 -6.56
CA ALA A 143 -5.42 -17.28 -6.30
C ALA A 143 -5.78 -18.72 -6.69
N PHE A 144 -6.52 -19.39 -5.80
CA PHE A 144 -6.94 -20.78 -5.91
C PHE A 144 -8.46 -20.87 -5.85
N VAL A 145 -9.04 -21.82 -6.58
CA VAL A 145 -10.48 -22.12 -6.60
C VAL A 145 -10.70 -23.62 -6.50
N ARG A 146 -11.65 -24.04 -5.67
CA ARG A 146 -12.08 -25.43 -5.56
C ARG A 146 -13.11 -25.77 -6.64
N LEU A 147 -12.98 -26.97 -7.20
CA LEU A 147 -13.87 -27.54 -8.20
C LEU A 147 -14.83 -28.55 -7.55
N ASN A 148 -15.93 -28.91 -8.24
CA ASN A 148 -16.87 -29.96 -7.78
C ASN A 148 -16.17 -31.30 -7.45
N SER A 149 -15.03 -31.57 -8.08
CA SER A 149 -14.20 -32.75 -7.82
C SER A 149 -13.53 -32.75 -6.43
N GLY A 150 -13.55 -31.63 -5.71
CA GLY A 150 -12.80 -31.39 -4.48
C GLY A 150 -11.36 -30.90 -4.71
N ASN A 151 -10.83 -31.02 -5.93
CA ASN A 151 -9.50 -30.52 -6.28
C ASN A 151 -9.48 -28.99 -6.43
N GLU A 152 -8.31 -28.38 -6.22
CA GLU A 152 -8.07 -26.97 -6.49
C GLU A 152 -7.48 -26.74 -7.89
N SER A 153 -7.88 -25.64 -8.52
CA SER A 153 -7.21 -25.01 -9.65
C SER A 153 -6.68 -23.64 -9.23
N GLN A 154 -5.71 -23.09 -9.96
CA GLN A 154 -5.07 -21.82 -9.62
C GLN A 154 -4.70 -21.02 -10.86
N ILE A 155 -4.46 -19.72 -10.68
CA ILE A 155 -3.85 -18.89 -11.74
C ILE A 155 -2.50 -19.48 -12.17
N SER A 156 -2.16 -19.35 -13.45
CA SER A 156 -1.00 -20.02 -14.05
C SER A 156 0.35 -19.48 -13.57
N ALA A 157 0.39 -18.27 -13.02
CA ALA A 157 1.60 -17.64 -12.52
C ALA A 157 1.30 -16.77 -11.29
N PRO A 158 2.12 -16.85 -10.22
CA PRO A 158 2.04 -15.93 -9.09
C PRO A 158 2.28 -14.48 -9.53
N VAL A 159 1.56 -13.55 -8.90
CA VAL A 159 1.61 -12.12 -9.20
C VAL A 159 2.58 -11.44 -8.24
N ASN A 160 3.70 -10.92 -8.77
CA ASN A 160 4.64 -10.13 -7.97
C ASN A 160 3.96 -8.83 -7.50
N ILE A 161 4.04 -8.57 -6.20
CA ILE A 161 3.62 -7.32 -5.58
C ILE A 161 4.82 -6.65 -4.91
N ALA A 162 5.02 -5.37 -5.21
CA ALA A 162 6.06 -4.57 -4.57
C ALA A 162 5.62 -4.13 -3.17
N ASN A 163 6.58 -3.76 -2.32
CA ASN A 163 6.29 -3.16 -1.01
C ASN A 163 5.50 -1.85 -1.16
N GLY A 164 4.61 -1.57 -0.20
CA GLY A 164 3.65 -0.47 -0.26
C GLY A 164 2.21 -0.95 -0.49
N TRP A 165 1.28 -0.03 -0.63
CA TRP A 165 -0.15 -0.32 -0.81
C TRP A 165 -0.44 -0.90 -2.19
N ARG A 166 -1.20 -2.00 -2.22
CA ARG A 166 -1.62 -2.71 -3.43
C ARG A 166 -3.11 -2.95 -3.36
N SER A 167 -3.84 -2.59 -4.42
CA SER A 167 -5.25 -2.95 -4.55
C SER A 167 -5.33 -4.40 -4.99
N VAL A 168 -6.02 -5.24 -4.23
CA VAL A 168 -6.29 -6.64 -4.55
C VAL A 168 -7.79 -6.80 -4.69
N GLU A 169 -8.25 -7.25 -5.85
CA GLU A 169 -9.67 -7.59 -6.09
C GLU A 169 -9.77 -9.03 -6.57
N VAL A 170 -10.74 -9.75 -6.02
CA VAL A 170 -11.08 -11.13 -6.36
C VAL A 170 -12.53 -11.17 -6.79
N ASP A 171 -12.80 -11.92 -7.85
CA ASP A 171 -14.14 -12.15 -8.36
C ASP A 171 -14.34 -13.63 -8.65
N TRP A 172 -15.26 -14.24 -7.94
CA TRP A 172 -15.59 -15.63 -8.09
C TRP A 172 -17.06 -15.77 -8.44
N ALA A 173 -17.37 -16.66 -9.36
CA ALA A 173 -18.73 -17.14 -9.55
C ALA A 173 -18.74 -18.63 -9.87
N LYS A 174 -19.80 -19.29 -9.39
CA LYS A 174 -20.02 -20.70 -9.67
C LYS A 174 -20.59 -20.92 -11.06
N GLY A 175 -20.26 -22.05 -11.66
CA GLY A 175 -20.76 -22.44 -12.96
C GLY A 175 -20.39 -23.88 -13.34
N ALA A 176 -21.13 -24.43 -14.30
CA ALA A 176 -20.92 -25.78 -14.83
C ALA A 176 -20.17 -25.67 -16.16
N GLY A 177 -18.83 -25.54 -16.09
CA GLY A 177 -17.98 -25.28 -17.24
C GLY A 177 -17.92 -23.80 -17.67
N ASN A 178 -18.59 -22.92 -16.93
CA ASN A 178 -18.57 -21.47 -17.11
C ASN A 178 -18.33 -20.71 -15.80
N GLY A 179 -17.90 -21.40 -14.74
CA GLY A 179 -17.47 -20.75 -13.50
C GLY A 179 -16.16 -19.99 -13.72
N HIS A 180 -15.88 -19.02 -12.84
CA HIS A 180 -14.66 -18.21 -12.93
C HIS A 180 -14.10 -17.85 -11.56
N LEU A 181 -12.79 -17.64 -11.53
CA LEU A 181 -12.09 -16.92 -10.49
C LEU A 181 -11.11 -15.96 -11.17
N ASN A 182 -11.30 -14.67 -10.93
CA ASN A 182 -10.47 -13.62 -11.48
C ASN A 182 -9.77 -12.87 -10.34
N LEU A 183 -8.47 -12.59 -10.51
CA LEU A 183 -7.66 -11.78 -9.61
C LEU A 183 -7.26 -10.49 -10.34
N TRP A 184 -7.41 -9.33 -9.72
CA TRP A 184 -6.82 -8.07 -10.15
C TRP A 184 -5.86 -7.57 -9.10
N VAL A 185 -4.71 -7.07 -9.56
CA VAL A 185 -3.75 -6.35 -8.74
C VAL A 185 -3.51 -4.99 -9.37
N ASP A 186 -3.73 -3.92 -8.60
CA ASP A 186 -3.57 -2.53 -9.03
C ASP A 186 -4.31 -2.23 -10.36
N GLY A 187 -5.54 -2.72 -10.46
CA GLY A 187 -6.42 -2.55 -11.63
C GLY A 187 -6.14 -3.52 -12.79
N LYS A 188 -5.09 -4.34 -12.73
CA LYS A 188 -4.68 -5.23 -13.82
C LYS A 188 -5.14 -6.67 -13.57
N ALA A 189 -5.95 -7.21 -14.48
CA ALA A 189 -6.41 -8.60 -14.43
C ALA A 189 -5.25 -9.60 -14.58
N GLN A 190 -5.26 -10.66 -13.78
CA GLN A 190 -4.21 -11.69 -13.66
C GLN A 190 -4.75 -13.11 -13.91
N THR A 191 -5.81 -13.24 -14.72
CA THR A 191 -6.72 -14.40 -14.74
C THR A 191 -6.28 -15.56 -15.64
N THR A 192 -5.00 -15.58 -16.04
CA THR A 192 -4.47 -16.59 -16.95
C THR A 192 -4.53 -17.98 -16.31
N GLY A 193 -5.00 -18.98 -17.06
CA GLY A 193 -4.98 -20.40 -16.65
C GLY A 193 -6.26 -20.95 -16.02
N LEU A 194 -7.25 -20.10 -15.72
CA LEU A 194 -8.54 -20.52 -15.15
C LEU A 194 -9.63 -20.48 -16.22
N THR A 195 -9.82 -21.60 -16.92
CA THR A 195 -10.86 -21.75 -17.96
C THR A 195 -11.74 -22.95 -17.69
N ALA A 196 -13.00 -22.88 -18.15
CA ALA A 196 -13.98 -23.96 -18.05
C ALA A 196 -14.16 -24.53 -16.63
N LEU A 197 -14.16 -23.67 -15.60
CA LEU A 197 -14.29 -24.14 -14.22
C LEU A 197 -15.68 -24.73 -13.99
N THR A 198 -15.70 -25.91 -13.35
CA THR A 198 -16.92 -26.60 -12.90
C THR A 198 -16.91 -26.63 -11.38
N ASN A 199 -17.65 -25.69 -10.79
CA ASN A 199 -17.71 -25.37 -9.36
C ASN A 199 -19.15 -25.01 -8.92
N ASP A 200 -20.17 -25.44 -9.65
CA ASP A 200 -21.59 -25.12 -9.43
C ASP A 200 -22.20 -25.73 -8.16
N THR A 201 -21.53 -26.71 -7.54
CA THR A 201 -21.92 -27.24 -6.22
C THR A 201 -21.46 -26.38 -5.06
N GLU A 202 -20.57 -25.42 -5.31
CA GLU A 202 -19.98 -24.56 -4.29
C GLU A 202 -20.90 -23.39 -3.92
N THR A 203 -20.81 -22.96 -2.65
CA THR A 203 -21.50 -21.76 -2.14
C THR A 203 -20.64 -21.07 -1.10
N ILE A 204 -20.75 -19.74 -0.98
CA ILE A 204 -20.00 -18.97 0.02
C ILE A 204 -20.91 -18.55 1.17
N ASN A 205 -20.48 -18.83 2.40
CA ASN A 205 -21.21 -18.55 3.63
C ASN A 205 -20.48 -17.59 4.58
N TYR A 206 -19.15 -17.47 4.46
CA TYR A 206 -18.40 -16.41 5.12
C TYR A 206 -17.05 -16.22 4.43
N VAL A 207 -16.41 -15.07 4.67
CA VAL A 207 -15.05 -14.79 4.19
C VAL A 207 -14.15 -14.27 5.31
N ARG A 208 -12.84 -14.39 5.13
CA ARG A 208 -11.82 -13.90 6.06
C ARG A 208 -10.69 -13.19 5.33
N TRP A 209 -10.11 -12.19 5.98
CA TRP A 209 -8.90 -11.51 5.52
C TRP A 209 -7.92 -11.24 6.67
N GLY A 210 -6.62 -11.36 6.41
CA GLY A 210 -5.58 -11.30 7.44
C GLY A 210 -4.52 -12.36 7.22
N ALA A 211 -4.03 -13.01 8.27
CA ALA A 211 -3.31 -14.27 8.18
C ALA A 211 -4.32 -15.39 8.50
N VAL A 212 -5.01 -15.88 7.47
CA VAL A 212 -6.24 -16.66 7.60
C VAL A 212 -5.96 -18.14 7.89
N SER A 213 -5.10 -18.77 7.09
CA SER A 213 -4.73 -20.18 7.22
C SER A 213 -3.39 -20.45 6.55
N GLY A 214 -2.79 -21.61 6.81
CA GLY A 214 -1.51 -22.01 6.21
C GLY A 214 -0.27 -21.38 6.84
N LEU A 215 -0.40 -20.62 7.94
CA LEU A 215 0.75 -20.15 8.72
C LEU A 215 1.57 -21.33 9.23
N ASP A 216 2.87 -21.31 8.98
CA ASP A 216 3.83 -22.36 9.34
C ASP A 216 4.83 -21.92 10.42
N GLY A 217 4.61 -20.75 11.04
CA GLY A 217 5.51 -20.14 12.02
C GLY A 217 6.74 -19.46 11.39
N ASN A 218 6.95 -19.53 10.08
CA ASN A 218 8.08 -18.89 9.39
C ASN A 218 7.74 -17.50 8.83
N ALA A 219 6.55 -16.98 9.16
CA ALA A 219 6.16 -15.61 8.87
C ALA A 219 6.36 -14.71 10.10
N SER A 220 6.85 -13.50 9.89
CA SER A 220 7.08 -12.53 10.98
C SER A 220 6.93 -11.08 10.52
N GLY A 221 6.89 -10.17 11.48
CA GLY A 221 6.77 -8.73 11.23
C GLY A 221 5.32 -8.28 11.18
N SER A 222 4.97 -7.39 10.24
CA SER A 222 3.59 -6.90 10.14
C SER A 222 3.17 -6.52 8.73
N PHE A 223 1.87 -6.56 8.47
CA PHE A 223 1.28 -6.02 7.26
C PHE A 223 -0.03 -5.32 7.58
N ARG A 224 -0.46 -4.45 6.66
CA ARG A 224 -1.69 -3.66 6.81
C ARG A 224 -2.69 -4.05 5.75
N LEU A 225 -3.95 -4.02 6.13
CA LEU A 225 -5.10 -4.19 5.26
C LEU A 225 -6.02 -2.99 5.42
N ASP A 226 -6.63 -2.52 4.34
CA ASP A 226 -7.56 -1.39 4.42
C ASP A 226 -8.61 -1.44 3.30
N ASP A 227 -9.67 -0.65 3.46
CA ASP A 227 -10.76 -0.41 2.52
C ASP A 227 -11.33 -1.69 1.89
N PHE A 228 -11.74 -2.62 2.76
CA PHE A 228 -12.47 -3.80 2.34
C PHE A 228 -13.85 -3.40 1.79
N ALA A 229 -14.14 -3.83 0.56
CA ALA A 229 -15.42 -3.68 -0.09
C ALA A 229 -15.81 -5.01 -0.72
N SER A 230 -17.08 -5.41 -0.62
CA SER A 230 -17.60 -6.60 -1.30
C SER A 230 -18.93 -6.32 -1.99
N GLN A 231 -19.15 -6.99 -3.13
CA GLN A 231 -20.40 -6.98 -3.90
C GLN A 231 -20.55 -8.28 -4.70
N ARG A 232 -21.54 -8.37 -5.59
CA ARG A 232 -21.90 -9.64 -6.27
C ARG A 232 -21.91 -9.60 -7.79
N SER A 233 -21.75 -8.44 -8.43
CA SER A 233 -22.04 -8.34 -9.87
C SER A 233 -21.18 -7.37 -10.68
N SER A 234 -20.59 -6.32 -10.08
CA SER A 234 -19.84 -5.28 -10.81
C SER A 234 -18.38 -5.15 -10.36
N TYR A 235 -17.53 -4.55 -11.19
CA TYR A 235 -16.14 -4.26 -10.83
C TYR A 235 -16.08 -3.18 -9.76
N ILE A 236 -15.29 -3.40 -8.71
CA ILE A 236 -15.11 -2.41 -7.64
C ILE A 236 -14.02 -1.44 -8.06
N GLY A 237 -12.87 -1.97 -8.46
CA GLY A 237 -11.69 -1.22 -8.83
C GLY A 237 -10.91 -0.63 -7.67
N PRO A 238 -9.69 -0.13 -7.96
CA PRO A 238 -8.95 0.68 -7.01
C PRO A 238 -9.77 1.90 -6.58
N ALA A 239 -9.83 2.16 -5.27
CA ALA A 239 -10.40 3.39 -4.75
C ALA A 239 -9.54 4.58 -5.18
N LEU A 240 -10.17 5.74 -5.37
CA LEU A 240 -9.47 7.01 -5.57
C LEU A 240 -9.04 7.54 -4.19
N PRO A 241 -7.74 7.51 -3.84
CA PRO A 241 -7.29 7.94 -2.50
C PRO A 241 -7.44 9.45 -2.27
N PHE A 242 -7.53 10.23 -3.34
CA PHE A 242 -7.45 11.69 -3.30
C PHE A 242 -8.61 12.33 -4.03
N SER A 243 -9.31 13.23 -3.37
CA SER A 243 -10.38 14.01 -3.98
C SER A 243 -9.88 15.17 -4.85
N ASP A 244 -8.63 15.57 -4.67
CA ASP A 244 -7.99 16.73 -5.32
C ASP A 244 -7.00 16.34 -6.43
N ALA A 245 -6.87 15.04 -6.72
CA ALA A 245 -6.07 14.55 -7.85
C ALA A 245 -7.01 14.26 -9.03
N ASP A 246 -6.97 15.12 -10.05
CA ASP A 246 -7.74 14.99 -11.28
C ASP A 246 -7.39 13.67 -11.99
N THR A 247 -8.39 12.78 -12.13
CA THR A 247 -8.22 11.44 -12.71
C THR A 247 -7.88 11.47 -14.20
N THR A 248 -8.17 12.58 -14.89
CA THR A 248 -7.85 12.79 -16.30
C THR A 248 -6.45 13.35 -16.51
N SER A 249 -5.80 13.82 -15.44
CA SER A 249 -4.44 14.35 -15.49
C SER A 249 -3.44 13.24 -15.85
N PRO A 250 -2.46 13.52 -16.74
CA PRO A 250 -1.38 12.57 -17.01
C PRO A 250 -0.51 12.28 -15.77
N PHE A 251 -0.56 13.12 -14.73
CA PHE A 251 0.17 12.89 -13.48
C PHE A 251 -0.54 11.88 -12.58
N PHE A 252 -1.84 11.67 -12.75
CA PHE A 252 -2.65 10.84 -11.87
C PHE A 252 -2.13 9.40 -11.65
N PRO A 253 -1.76 8.62 -12.69
CA PRO A 253 -1.21 7.28 -12.48
C PRO A 253 0.13 7.27 -11.72
N PHE A 254 0.90 8.35 -11.83
CA PHE A 254 2.15 8.53 -11.07
C PHE A 254 1.88 8.95 -9.63
N ILE A 255 0.89 9.81 -9.39
CA ILE A 255 0.46 10.19 -8.04
C ILE A 255 -0.02 8.96 -7.27
N GLN A 256 -0.82 8.11 -7.90
CA GLN A 256 -1.24 6.84 -7.28
C GLN A 256 -0.04 5.92 -7.02
N GLY A 257 0.85 5.75 -8.01
CA GLY A 257 2.00 4.87 -7.86
C GLY A 257 2.99 5.32 -6.78
N ILE A 258 3.28 6.63 -6.71
CA ILE A 258 4.23 7.18 -5.74
C ILE A 258 3.67 7.14 -4.31
N TYR A 259 2.36 7.34 -4.16
CA TYR A 259 1.68 7.22 -2.88
C TYR A 259 1.59 5.76 -2.44
N ALA A 260 1.23 4.86 -3.37
CA ALA A 260 1.20 3.43 -3.13
C ALA A 260 2.58 2.90 -2.72
N ALA A 261 3.66 3.43 -3.31
CA ALA A 261 5.03 3.16 -2.92
C ALA A 261 5.46 3.83 -1.60
N GLU A 262 4.59 4.58 -0.93
CA GLU A 262 4.84 5.30 0.32
C GLU A 262 6.04 6.28 0.24
N VAL A 263 6.25 6.90 -0.93
CA VAL A 263 7.35 7.84 -1.17
C VAL A 263 6.93 9.28 -0.92
N ILE A 264 5.81 9.70 -1.53
CA ILE A 264 5.21 11.01 -1.28
C ILE A 264 3.91 10.77 -0.49
N PRO A 265 3.84 11.18 0.80
CA PRO A 265 2.62 11.03 1.59
C PRO A 265 1.55 12.03 1.12
N ASP A 266 0.32 11.87 1.58
CA ASP A 266 -0.72 12.88 1.44
C ASP A 266 -0.33 14.20 2.14
N CYS A 267 -0.87 15.33 1.67
CA CYS A 267 -0.67 16.63 2.31
C CYS A 267 -1.74 16.91 3.38
N GLY A 268 -2.72 16.03 3.47
CA GLY A 268 -3.90 16.17 4.29
C GLY A 268 -4.86 15.02 3.99
N VAL A 269 -5.75 14.81 4.92
CA VAL A 269 -6.74 13.74 4.93
C VAL A 269 -7.53 13.68 3.61
N GLY A 270 -7.20 12.73 2.73
CA GLY A 270 -7.85 12.56 1.42
C GLY A 270 -7.40 13.55 0.34
N SER A 271 -6.26 14.22 0.53
CA SER A 271 -5.72 15.21 -0.41
C SER A 271 -4.24 14.99 -0.67
N PHE A 272 -3.85 14.98 -1.95
CA PHE A 272 -2.46 14.86 -2.37
C PHE A 272 -1.76 16.22 -2.52
N CYS A 273 -2.52 17.29 -2.71
CA CYS A 273 -2.08 18.63 -3.09
C CYS A 273 -1.16 18.62 -4.33
N PRO A 274 -1.62 18.17 -5.52
CA PRO A 274 -0.76 18.04 -6.71
C PRO A 274 -0.05 19.34 -7.11
N ASN A 275 -0.68 20.49 -6.82
CA ASN A 275 -0.20 21.82 -7.15
C ASN A 275 0.63 22.48 -6.04
N GLY A 276 0.89 21.79 -4.92
CA GLY A 276 1.76 22.29 -3.87
C GLY A 276 3.22 22.25 -4.30
N ALA A 277 3.97 23.33 -4.07
CA ALA A 277 5.40 23.37 -4.33
C ALA A 277 6.18 22.51 -3.32
N ILE A 278 7.22 21.84 -3.78
CA ILE A 278 8.09 21.01 -2.93
C ILE A 278 9.21 21.85 -2.32
N THR A 279 9.36 21.74 -1.00
CA THR A 279 10.50 22.29 -0.26
C THR A 279 11.74 21.40 -0.35
N ARG A 280 12.92 21.95 -0.10
CA ARG A 280 14.19 21.21 -0.14
C ARG A 280 14.27 20.09 0.90
N LYS A 281 13.69 20.28 2.08
CA LYS A 281 13.61 19.23 3.11
C LYS A 281 12.72 18.06 2.69
N GLU A 282 11.59 18.34 2.03
CA GLU A 282 10.71 17.31 1.47
C GLU A 282 11.40 16.58 0.31
N MET A 283 12.06 17.31 -0.60
CA MET A 283 12.87 16.72 -1.67
C MET A 283 13.91 15.73 -1.11
N ALA A 284 14.62 16.08 -0.03
CA ALA A 284 15.60 15.20 0.59
C ALA A 284 15.00 13.87 1.04
N GLN A 285 13.83 13.92 1.69
CA GLN A 285 13.13 12.74 2.13
C GLN A 285 12.61 11.91 0.94
N PHE A 286 11.89 12.53 0.01
CA PHE A 286 11.25 11.82 -1.09
C PHE A 286 12.28 11.20 -2.04
N LEU A 287 13.41 11.87 -2.26
CA LEU A 287 14.50 11.34 -3.07
C LEU A 287 15.10 10.07 -2.48
N LEU A 288 15.37 10.05 -1.17
CA LEU A 288 15.91 8.88 -0.48
C LEU A 288 14.91 7.74 -0.40
N LEU A 289 13.62 8.03 -0.14
CA LEU A 289 12.57 7.02 -0.17
C LEU A 289 12.38 6.43 -1.57
N ALA A 290 12.43 7.24 -2.62
CA ALA A 290 12.34 6.76 -4.00
C ALA A 290 13.55 5.90 -4.38
N LYS A 291 14.75 6.30 -3.95
CA LYS A 291 16.02 5.62 -4.23
C LYS A 291 16.16 4.29 -3.48
N ASN A 292 15.85 4.28 -2.19
CA ASN A 292 16.18 3.19 -1.27
C ASN A 292 14.94 2.38 -0.84
N GLY A 293 13.75 2.81 -1.24
CA GLY A 293 12.47 2.23 -0.85
C GLY A 293 11.90 2.84 0.43
N ALA A 294 10.60 2.66 0.64
CA ALA A 294 9.87 3.31 1.72
C ALA A 294 10.39 2.97 3.13
N SER A 295 10.96 1.76 3.31
CA SER A 295 11.54 1.25 4.55
C SER A 295 12.89 1.84 4.93
N TYR A 296 13.47 2.65 4.05
CA TYR A 296 14.75 3.27 4.32
C TYR A 296 14.68 4.22 5.51
N THR A 297 15.61 4.05 6.44
CA THR A 297 15.81 4.94 7.58
C THR A 297 17.23 5.49 7.48
N PRO A 298 17.40 6.81 7.23
CA PRO A 298 18.73 7.41 7.17
C PRO A 298 19.42 7.36 8.55
N PRO A 299 20.77 7.30 8.59
CA PRO A 299 21.50 7.42 9.84
C PRO A 299 21.14 8.71 10.59
N PRO A 300 21.05 8.67 11.93
CA PRO A 300 20.70 9.84 12.72
C PRO A 300 21.76 10.95 12.56
N CYS A 301 21.32 12.20 12.70
CA CYS A 301 22.23 13.35 12.76
C CYS A 301 23.02 13.30 14.07
N THR A 302 24.36 13.23 13.97
CA THR A 302 25.27 13.28 15.12
C THR A 302 26.05 14.59 15.19
N THR A 303 26.19 15.30 14.07
CA THR A 303 26.91 16.58 14.00
C THR A 303 26.25 17.45 12.93
N ALA A 304 25.84 18.66 13.33
CA ALA A 304 25.24 19.61 12.41
C ALA A 304 26.32 20.42 11.67
N THR A 305 26.40 20.29 10.35
CA THR A 305 27.30 21.07 9.50
C THR A 305 26.61 22.21 8.76
N PHE A 306 25.28 22.17 8.66
CA PHE A 306 24.47 23.28 8.18
C PHE A 306 23.95 24.09 9.37
N SER A 307 24.18 25.41 9.34
CA SER A 307 23.80 26.31 10.45
C SER A 307 22.29 26.47 10.63
N ASP A 308 21.51 26.22 9.58
CA ASP A 308 20.05 26.29 9.53
C ASP A 308 19.35 24.93 9.69
N VAL A 309 20.10 23.85 9.91
CA VAL A 309 19.56 22.49 10.13
C VAL A 309 20.20 21.87 11.38
N PRO A 310 19.73 22.23 12.59
CA PRO A 310 20.16 21.55 13.80
C PRO A 310 19.72 20.08 13.79
N CYS A 311 20.43 19.19 14.50
CA CYS A 311 20.07 17.76 14.56
C CYS A 311 18.68 17.49 15.16
N SER A 312 18.11 18.45 15.89
CA SER A 312 16.72 18.39 16.39
C SER A 312 15.66 18.63 15.31
N ASN A 313 16.04 19.08 14.12
CA ASN A 313 15.12 19.21 12.99
C ASN A 313 14.61 17.82 12.56
N PRO A 314 13.29 17.59 12.41
CA PRO A 314 12.74 16.29 12.01
C PRO A 314 13.28 15.76 10.68
N TYR A 315 13.72 16.65 9.79
CA TYR A 315 14.29 16.31 8.49
C TYR A 315 15.82 16.20 8.52
N ALA A 316 16.48 16.42 9.65
CA ALA A 316 17.94 16.46 9.75
C ALA A 316 18.58 15.18 9.19
N ALA A 317 18.13 13.99 9.60
CA ALA A 317 18.69 12.74 9.13
C ALA A 317 18.63 12.59 7.60
N TRP A 318 17.52 12.97 6.97
CA TRP A 318 17.34 12.95 5.52
C TRP A 318 18.25 13.95 4.80
N ILE A 319 18.31 15.18 5.32
CA ILE A 319 19.13 16.27 4.76
C ILE A 319 20.62 15.92 4.84
N TYR A 320 21.08 15.45 6.00
CA TYR A 320 22.47 15.07 6.19
C TYR A 320 22.85 13.83 5.40
N GLU A 321 21.91 12.93 5.14
CA GLU A 321 22.17 11.77 4.30
C GLU A 321 22.38 12.15 2.84
N ILE A 322 21.51 12.98 2.24
CA ILE A 322 21.75 13.45 0.86
C ILE A 322 23.03 14.29 0.75
N ALA A 323 23.44 14.99 1.81
CA ALA A 323 24.71 15.69 1.85
C ALA A 323 25.90 14.70 1.93
N ARG A 324 25.80 13.65 2.75
CA ARG A 324 26.81 12.59 2.89
C ARG A 324 27.00 11.81 1.59
N GLU A 325 25.92 11.56 0.86
CA GLU A 325 25.94 10.95 -0.47
C GLU A 325 26.47 11.89 -1.57
N GLY A 326 26.79 13.15 -1.23
CA GLY A 326 27.32 14.13 -2.18
C GLY A 326 26.27 14.69 -3.15
N ILE A 327 24.97 14.48 -2.88
CA ILE A 327 23.87 14.95 -3.74
C ILE A 327 23.71 16.47 -3.66
N THR A 328 24.05 17.08 -2.53
CA THR A 328 23.89 18.52 -2.30
C THR A 328 24.99 19.07 -1.40
N SER A 329 25.42 20.30 -1.70
CA SER A 329 26.32 21.10 -0.84
C SER A 329 25.57 22.18 -0.06
N GLY A 330 24.24 22.21 -0.12
CA GLY A 330 23.43 23.29 0.41
C GLY A 330 23.11 24.39 -0.62
N CYS A 331 22.40 25.43 -0.19
CA CYS A 331 22.06 26.60 -1.01
C CYS A 331 23.15 27.69 -0.93
N ALA A 332 23.95 27.68 0.13
CA ALA A 332 25.11 28.54 0.33
C ALA A 332 26.11 27.82 1.24
N ALA A 333 27.31 28.39 1.41
CA ALA A 333 28.33 27.82 2.28
C ALA A 333 27.81 27.65 3.72
N GLY A 334 27.70 26.41 4.18
CA GLY A 334 27.19 26.08 5.52
C GLY A 334 25.69 26.31 5.75
N VAL A 335 24.89 26.42 4.67
CA VAL A 335 23.43 26.66 4.74
C VAL A 335 22.68 25.75 3.76
N PHE A 336 21.64 25.05 4.22
CA PHE A 336 20.88 24.11 3.40
C PHE A 336 19.65 24.72 2.72
N CYS A 337 19.00 25.69 3.36
CA CYS A 337 17.70 26.28 3.03
C CYS A 337 16.55 25.26 3.04
N PRO A 338 16.20 24.62 4.17
CA PRO A 338 15.25 23.51 4.21
C PRO A 338 13.84 23.87 3.71
N ASP A 339 13.39 25.10 3.96
CA ASP A 339 12.06 25.59 3.58
C ASP A 339 12.02 26.25 2.20
N GLY A 340 13.18 26.41 1.55
CA GLY A 340 13.26 26.90 0.18
C GLY A 340 12.59 25.92 -0.78
N THR A 341 11.86 26.43 -1.76
CA THR A 341 11.25 25.60 -2.81
C THR A 341 12.28 25.19 -3.85
N VAL A 342 12.06 24.02 -4.46
CA VAL A 342 12.99 23.46 -5.45
C VAL A 342 12.57 23.85 -6.86
N THR A 343 13.49 24.45 -7.62
CA THR A 343 13.29 24.73 -9.05
C THR A 343 13.51 23.47 -9.89
N ARG A 344 12.98 23.45 -11.12
CA ARG A 344 13.18 22.34 -12.06
C ARG A 344 14.66 22.13 -12.41
N SER A 345 15.43 23.21 -12.52
CA SER A 345 16.88 23.13 -12.74
C SER A 345 17.59 22.42 -11.58
N GLN A 346 17.29 22.80 -10.34
CA GLN A 346 17.83 22.14 -9.14
C GLN A 346 17.40 20.67 -9.05
N MET A 347 16.14 20.37 -9.33
CA MET A 347 15.61 19.01 -9.36
C MET A 347 16.39 18.11 -10.32
N SER A 348 16.78 18.62 -11.51
CA SER A 348 17.58 17.84 -12.45
C SER A 348 18.91 17.38 -11.87
N VAL A 349 19.55 18.22 -11.05
CA VAL A 349 20.80 17.88 -10.35
C VAL A 349 20.52 16.81 -9.30
N PHE A 350 19.51 17.02 -8.44
CA PHE A 350 19.15 16.05 -7.38
C PHE A 350 18.93 14.65 -7.95
N LEU A 351 18.15 14.51 -9.02
CA LEU A 351 17.85 13.21 -9.62
C LEU A 351 19.08 12.54 -10.21
N MET A 352 19.89 13.30 -10.96
CA MET A 352 21.04 12.72 -11.67
C MET A 352 22.16 12.33 -10.70
N VAL A 353 22.47 13.19 -9.73
CA VAL A 353 23.50 12.87 -8.73
C VAL A 353 23.04 11.73 -7.83
N ALA A 354 21.76 11.67 -7.42
CA ALA A 354 21.23 10.55 -6.65
C ALA A 354 21.29 9.20 -7.39
N ARG A 355 21.25 9.24 -8.73
CA ARG A 355 21.45 8.07 -9.60
C ARG A 355 22.93 7.78 -9.89
N GLY A 356 23.86 8.56 -9.35
CA GLY A 356 25.30 8.40 -9.55
C GLY A 356 25.80 8.90 -10.91
N PHE A 357 25.02 9.71 -11.61
CA PHE A 357 25.48 10.32 -12.87
C PHE A 357 26.30 11.58 -12.59
N PRO A 358 27.45 11.75 -13.27
CA PRO A 358 28.22 12.99 -13.21
C PRO A 358 27.57 14.09 -14.06
N ALA A 359 28.06 15.32 -13.92
CA ALA A 359 27.67 16.39 -14.82
C ALA A 359 28.10 16.03 -16.25
N ALA A 360 27.16 16.07 -17.19
CA ALA A 360 27.45 15.90 -18.60
C ALA A 360 27.95 17.21 -19.21
N PRO A 361 28.71 17.15 -20.32
CA PRO A 361 28.92 18.30 -21.18
C PRO A 361 27.58 18.92 -21.57
N CYS A 362 27.59 20.23 -21.81
CA CYS A 362 26.41 20.96 -22.26
C CYS A 362 26.54 21.26 -23.77
N PRO A 363 26.11 20.34 -24.67
CA PRO A 363 25.84 20.70 -26.05
C PRO A 363 24.57 21.59 -26.11
N PRO A 364 24.29 22.23 -27.27
CA PRO A 364 23.02 22.91 -27.49
C PRO A 364 21.84 22.04 -27.05
N SER A 365 21.02 22.58 -26.15
CA SER A 365 19.87 21.87 -25.60
C SER A 365 18.77 21.74 -26.65
N SER A 366 17.95 20.69 -26.53
CA SER A 366 16.69 20.59 -27.25
C SER A 366 15.63 21.59 -26.74
N PHE A 367 15.90 22.24 -25.60
CA PHE A 367 15.02 23.25 -25.03
C PHE A 367 15.51 24.66 -25.34
N ALA A 368 14.61 25.52 -25.85
CA ALA A 368 14.95 26.86 -26.30
C ALA A 368 15.37 27.80 -25.15
N ASP A 369 14.92 27.53 -23.93
CA ASP A 369 15.20 28.31 -22.71
C ASP A 369 16.37 27.77 -21.87
N VAL A 370 17.17 26.86 -22.43
CA VAL A 370 18.36 26.30 -21.77
C VAL A 370 19.61 26.68 -22.57
N PRO A 371 20.24 27.83 -22.27
CA PRO A 371 21.45 28.26 -22.96
C PRO A 371 22.65 27.40 -22.57
N THR A 372 23.65 27.31 -23.45
CA THR A 372 24.84 26.50 -23.20
C THR A 372 25.73 27.02 -22.06
N SER A 373 25.55 28.29 -21.68
CA SER A 373 26.19 28.91 -20.52
C SER A 373 25.52 28.55 -19.19
N SER A 374 24.34 27.91 -19.20
CA SER A 374 23.65 27.54 -17.96
C SER A 374 24.44 26.46 -17.21
N PRO A 375 24.71 26.63 -15.90
CA PRO A 375 25.38 25.61 -15.09
C PRO A 375 24.54 24.32 -14.96
N PHE A 376 23.24 24.40 -15.24
CA PHE A 376 22.32 23.27 -15.17
C PHE A 376 22.13 22.55 -16.51
N CYS A 377 22.63 23.10 -17.62
CA CYS A 377 22.35 22.58 -18.95
C CYS A 377 22.72 21.10 -19.12
N GLY A 378 23.90 20.67 -18.67
CA GLY A 378 24.32 19.27 -18.77
C GLY A 378 23.41 18.31 -17.98
N TRP A 379 22.89 18.76 -16.84
CA TRP A 379 21.94 17.99 -16.03
C TRP A 379 20.56 17.94 -16.68
N ILE A 380 20.09 19.07 -17.20
CA ILE A 380 18.81 19.19 -17.91
C ILE A 380 18.79 18.31 -19.16
N ASN A 381 19.86 18.34 -19.96
CA ASN A 381 19.98 17.49 -21.14
C ASN A 381 19.99 16.00 -20.76
N GLN A 382 20.64 15.63 -19.65
CA GLN A 382 20.63 14.23 -19.18
C GLN A 382 19.24 13.76 -18.74
N VAL A 383 18.49 14.55 -17.98
CA VAL A 383 17.14 14.14 -17.58
C VAL A 383 16.21 13.99 -18.79
N ALA A 384 16.36 14.84 -19.81
CA ALA A 384 15.60 14.73 -21.05
C ALA A 384 16.02 13.49 -21.87
N ALA A 385 17.32 13.26 -22.03
CA ALA A 385 17.84 12.09 -22.76
C ALA A 385 17.42 10.75 -22.12
N LYS A 386 17.17 10.74 -20.80
CA LYS A 386 16.65 9.58 -20.07
C LYS A 386 15.12 9.46 -20.09
N GLY A 387 14.42 10.36 -20.79
CA GLY A 387 12.96 10.35 -20.88
C GLY A 387 12.24 10.75 -19.59
N ILE A 388 12.93 11.35 -18.61
CA ILE A 388 12.33 11.76 -17.33
C ILE A 388 11.44 12.99 -17.51
N THR A 389 11.69 13.80 -18.54
CA THR A 389 10.91 15.00 -18.84
C THR A 389 10.86 15.31 -20.33
N ALA A 390 9.69 15.77 -20.78
CA ALA A 390 9.50 16.35 -22.11
C ALA A 390 9.52 17.91 -22.09
N GLY A 391 9.87 18.51 -20.96
CA GLY A 391 9.80 19.97 -20.75
C GLY A 391 8.47 20.42 -20.15
N CYS A 392 8.17 21.71 -20.30
CA CYS A 392 6.95 22.38 -19.81
C CYS A 392 6.01 22.82 -20.95
N GLY A 393 6.32 22.45 -22.20
CA GLY A 393 5.58 22.87 -23.40
C GLY A 393 6.31 23.95 -24.20
N GLY A 394 5.87 24.18 -25.44
CA GLY A 394 6.44 25.22 -26.32
C GLY A 394 7.93 25.05 -26.66
N GLY A 395 8.49 23.84 -26.51
CA GLY A 395 9.92 23.59 -26.69
C GLY A 395 10.80 24.07 -25.52
N ASN A 396 10.22 24.32 -24.34
CA ASN A 396 10.93 24.84 -23.17
C ASN A 396 11.05 23.82 -22.04
N PHE A 397 12.07 23.96 -21.19
CA PHE A 397 12.27 23.20 -19.96
C PHE A 397 11.65 23.88 -18.73
N CYS A 398 11.56 25.21 -18.75
CA CYS A 398 11.21 26.09 -17.63
C CYS A 398 12.13 25.92 -16.40
N PRO A 399 13.45 26.23 -16.49
CA PRO A 399 14.43 25.97 -15.42
C PRO A 399 14.05 26.55 -14.06
N GLU A 400 13.52 27.77 -14.03
CA GLU A 400 13.24 28.53 -12.81
C GLU A 400 11.84 28.26 -12.23
N SER A 401 10.99 27.50 -12.93
CA SER A 401 9.69 27.12 -12.38
C SER A 401 9.88 26.15 -11.21
N LEU A 402 9.04 26.34 -10.18
CA LEU A 402 9.02 25.47 -9.02
C LEU A 402 8.50 24.08 -9.39
N VAL A 403 9.05 23.05 -8.74
CA VAL A 403 8.54 21.69 -8.88
C VAL A 403 7.35 21.48 -7.96
N LEU A 404 6.22 21.10 -8.56
CA LEU A 404 4.99 20.79 -7.84
C LEU A 404 4.94 19.29 -7.48
N ARG A 405 4.17 18.93 -6.45
CA ARG A 405 4.02 17.54 -5.94
C ARG A 405 3.59 16.54 -7.03
N GLY A 406 2.65 16.92 -7.89
CA GLY A 406 2.23 16.08 -9.03
C GLY A 406 3.36 15.85 -10.03
N GLN A 407 4.14 16.90 -10.33
CA GLN A 407 5.31 16.79 -11.21
C GLN A 407 6.42 15.95 -10.57
N MET A 408 6.66 16.13 -9.27
CA MET A 408 7.62 15.33 -8.51
C MET A 408 7.28 13.84 -8.55
N SER A 409 5.99 13.50 -8.55
CA SER A 409 5.52 12.12 -8.66
C SER A 409 6.00 11.49 -9.97
N VAL A 410 5.88 12.21 -11.10
CA VAL A 410 6.40 11.76 -12.40
C VAL A 410 7.92 11.64 -12.37
N PHE A 411 8.60 12.65 -11.84
CA PHE A 411 10.06 12.70 -11.83
C PHE A 411 10.68 11.57 -11.02
N LEU A 412 10.22 11.34 -9.79
CA LEU A 412 10.72 10.26 -8.94
C LEU A 412 10.34 8.90 -9.50
N ALA A 413 9.08 8.71 -9.92
CA ALA A 413 8.65 7.42 -10.43
C ALA A 413 9.39 7.01 -11.71
N THR A 414 9.54 7.93 -12.65
CA THR A 414 10.30 7.67 -13.89
C THR A 414 11.79 7.49 -13.58
N THR A 415 12.34 8.32 -12.69
CA THR A 415 13.76 8.22 -12.33
C THR A 415 14.08 6.92 -11.62
N PHE A 416 13.25 6.40 -10.72
CA PHE A 416 13.57 5.21 -9.92
C PHE A 416 12.79 3.95 -10.33
N GLY A 417 12.02 4.00 -11.42
CA GLY A 417 11.27 2.86 -11.94
C GLY A 417 10.12 2.44 -11.02
N ILE A 418 9.50 3.40 -10.32
CA ILE A 418 8.36 3.13 -9.44
C ILE A 418 7.13 2.86 -10.35
N PRO A 419 6.47 1.70 -10.22
CA PRO A 419 5.33 1.37 -11.07
C PRO A 419 4.20 2.39 -10.93
N THR A 420 3.62 2.78 -12.06
CA THR A 420 2.37 3.53 -12.08
C THR A 420 1.20 2.61 -11.72
N HIS A 421 0.22 3.14 -11.01
CA HIS A 421 -1.01 2.44 -10.70
C HIS A 421 -2.11 2.84 -11.68
N ALA A 422 -2.87 1.86 -12.16
CA ALA A 422 -4.00 2.12 -13.04
C ALA A 422 -5.18 2.66 -12.21
N VAL A 423 -5.98 3.50 -12.85
CA VAL A 423 -7.32 3.81 -12.36
C VAL A 423 -8.21 2.60 -12.64
N GLY A 424 -9.22 2.36 -11.81
CA GLY A 424 -10.34 1.51 -12.22
C GLY A 424 -10.96 2.01 -13.56
N PRO A 425 -11.76 1.17 -14.24
CA PRO A 425 -12.43 1.52 -15.48
C PRO A 425 -13.35 2.74 -15.35
#